data_AF-A0A3N4JBM2-F1
#
_entry.id   AF-A0A3N4JBM2-F1
#
_cell.length_a   1.000
_cell.length_b   1.000
_cell.length_c   1.000
_cell.angle_alpha   90.00
_cell.angle_beta   90.00
_cell.angle_gamma   90.00
#
_symmetry.space_group_name_H-M   'P 1'
#
loop_
_entity.id
_entity.type
_entity.pdbx_description
1 polymer ?
#
loop_
_entity_poly.entity_id
_entity_poly.type
_entity_poly.pdbx_seq_one_letter_code
_entity_poly.pdbx_strand_id
1 'polypeptide(L)'
;MSSPTIEWRGDLDSLQQAIKYGQDALAATSHDDPDRALQCNNLGERLLRRFKRMGDVEDLQRAIKYGQDALVATPHDHPNRAMWCSNLGSSLELRLPVLHPVDGFNECVRLYSDAWRCLTSPPRDRIHAAFKHAPLLYSSGKFQESSVILEDAVNLIPSMNLRFLKRDDQQHILSELSGWAVTASSMILQAGREAYDSLKLLELGRGTIMGFAIDSRSDLSDLKRDHRSQFDIFHRLRVEIDSPVDEIYLVSKRESLISRRKEAVDELEKTLVFIHSLPGYSGFLLPPSPDILRKMSENGPIVVLNSTHFR
;
A
#
# COMPACT_ATOMS: atom_id res chain seq x y z
N MET A 1 5.53 0.97 35.79
CA MET A 1 4.37 0.39 35.09
C MET A 1 3.26 1.40 35.18
N SER A 2 3.05 2.19 34.13
CA SER A 2 1.92 3.12 34.05
C SER A 2 0.65 2.29 33.83
N SER A 3 -0.45 2.62 34.53
CA SER A 3 -1.70 1.88 34.39
C SER A 3 -2.27 2.06 32.96
N PRO A 4 -2.70 0.99 32.27
CA PRO A 4 -3.24 1.06 30.90
C PRO A 4 -4.38 2.08 30.74
N THR A 5 -5.14 2.32 31.80
CA THR A 5 -6.24 3.29 31.85
C THR A 5 -5.78 4.74 31.82
N ILE A 6 -4.60 5.05 32.39
CA ILE A 6 -4.02 6.41 32.39
C ILE A 6 -3.39 6.70 31.03
N GLU A 7 -2.71 5.72 30.44
CA GLU A 7 -2.17 5.82 29.08
C GLU A 7 -3.30 5.99 28.04
N TRP A 8 -4.39 5.23 28.16
CA TRP A 8 -5.56 5.36 27.30
C TRP A 8 -6.20 6.75 27.39
N ARG A 9 -6.31 7.31 28.59
CA ARG A 9 -6.88 8.66 28.79
C ARG A 9 -5.98 9.75 28.20
N GLY A 10 -4.67 9.67 28.44
CA GLY A 10 -3.71 10.63 27.90
C GLY A 10 -3.62 10.61 26.37
N ASP A 11 -3.77 9.42 25.76
CA ASP A 11 -3.82 9.25 24.31
C ASP A 11 -5.13 9.81 23.73
N LEU A 12 -6.27 9.62 24.41
CA LEU A 12 -7.55 10.22 24.02
C LEU A 12 -7.51 11.77 24.06
N ASP A 13 -6.96 12.34 25.13
CA ASP A 13 -6.85 13.80 25.29
C ASP A 13 -5.91 14.40 24.22
N SER A 14 -4.81 13.70 23.92
CA SER A 14 -3.89 14.09 22.85
C SER A 14 -4.58 14.06 21.48
N LEU A 15 -5.38 13.03 21.21
CA LEU A 15 -6.15 12.90 19.98
C LEU A 15 -7.21 14.00 19.85
N GLN A 16 -7.93 14.31 20.94
CA GLN A 16 -8.90 15.40 20.99
C GLN A 16 -8.24 16.74 20.65
N GLN A 17 -7.08 17.01 21.24
CA GLN A 17 -6.33 18.23 21.00
C GLN A 17 -5.83 18.31 19.55
N ALA A 18 -5.37 17.20 18.98
CA ALA A 18 -4.96 17.12 17.58
C ALA A 18 -6.13 17.34 16.60
N ILE A 19 -7.34 16.88 16.93
CA ILE A 19 -8.55 17.16 16.14
C ILE A 19 -8.87 18.65 16.18
N LYS A 20 -8.82 19.27 17.36
CA LYS A 20 -9.05 20.72 17.51
C LYS A 20 -8.06 21.54 16.68
N TYR A 21 -6.76 21.28 16.80
CA TYR A 21 -5.76 21.99 16.00
C TYR A 21 -5.92 21.73 14.49
N GLY A 22 -6.34 20.54 14.09
CA GLY A 22 -6.63 20.24 12.69
C GLY A 22 -7.83 21.04 12.15
N GLN A 23 -8.86 21.25 12.96
CA GLN A 23 -10.02 22.09 12.62
C GLN A 23 -9.62 23.55 12.50
N ASP A 24 -8.85 24.07 13.45
CA ASP A 24 -8.36 25.45 13.44
C ASP A 24 -7.47 25.71 12.21
N ALA A 25 -6.58 24.77 11.88
CA ALA A 25 -5.75 24.85 10.67
C ALA A 25 -6.61 24.86 9.39
N LEU A 26 -7.57 23.94 9.27
CA LEU A 26 -8.45 23.86 8.09
C LEU A 26 -9.34 25.10 7.92
N ALA A 27 -9.70 25.76 9.02
CA ALA A 27 -10.46 27.02 9.01
C ALA A 27 -9.59 28.21 8.57
N ALA A 28 -8.29 28.18 8.85
CA ALA A 28 -7.33 29.19 8.42
C ALA A 28 -6.85 29.00 6.97
N THR A 29 -6.93 27.78 6.43
CA THR A 29 -6.57 27.43 5.05
C THR A 29 -7.67 27.86 4.07
N SER A 30 -7.31 28.58 3.00
CA SER A 30 -8.27 29.01 1.97
C SER A 30 -8.87 27.81 1.21
N HIS A 31 -10.00 28.01 0.53
CA HIS A 31 -10.65 26.91 -0.19
C HIS A 31 -9.83 26.42 -1.38
N ASP A 32 -9.15 27.34 -2.05
CA ASP A 32 -8.30 27.06 -3.22
C ASP A 32 -6.86 26.69 -2.84
N ASP A 33 -6.58 26.55 -1.54
CA ASP A 33 -5.26 26.15 -1.06
C ASP A 33 -4.98 24.69 -1.45
N PRO A 34 -3.88 24.43 -2.17
CA PRO A 34 -3.46 23.07 -2.51
C PRO A 34 -3.29 22.12 -1.31
N ASP A 35 -3.01 22.65 -0.11
CA ASP A 35 -2.77 21.85 1.10
C ASP A 35 -4.07 21.53 1.86
N ARG A 36 -5.19 22.12 1.42
CA ARG A 36 -6.50 21.84 2.01
C ARG A 36 -6.84 20.35 1.95
N ALA A 37 -6.49 19.66 0.86
CA ALA A 37 -6.71 18.23 0.70
C ALA A 37 -6.01 17.41 1.80
N LEU A 38 -4.75 17.75 2.10
CA LEU A 38 -3.99 17.10 3.17
C LEU A 38 -4.65 17.36 4.53
N GLN A 39 -5.01 18.61 4.83
CA GLN A 39 -5.64 18.94 6.11
C GLN A 39 -6.97 18.20 6.30
N CYS A 40 -7.80 18.14 5.26
CA CYS A 40 -9.02 17.34 5.24
C CYS A 40 -8.73 15.86 5.52
N ASN A 41 -7.80 15.24 4.80
CA ASN A 41 -7.45 13.83 5.01
C ASN A 41 -6.95 13.57 6.44
N ASN A 42 -6.04 14.39 6.95
CA ASN A 42 -5.46 14.23 8.28
C ASN A 42 -6.52 14.38 9.37
N LEU A 43 -7.42 15.34 9.22
CA LEU A 43 -8.54 15.52 10.15
C LEU A 43 -9.50 14.33 10.08
N GLY A 44 -9.81 13.83 8.89
CA GLY A 44 -10.62 12.64 8.69
C GLY A 44 -10.02 11.40 9.35
N GLU A 45 -8.71 11.18 9.21
CA GLU A 45 -8.02 10.06 9.85
C GLU A 45 -8.07 10.14 11.38
N ARG A 46 -7.85 11.34 11.96
CA ARG A 46 -7.94 11.55 13.41
C ARG A 46 -9.35 11.28 13.95
N LEU A 47 -10.37 11.72 13.22
CA LEU A 47 -11.77 11.43 13.54
C LEU A 47 -12.07 9.93 13.46
N LEU A 48 -11.58 9.24 12.42
CA LEU A 48 -11.73 7.79 12.30
C LEU A 48 -11.06 7.04 13.47
N ARG A 49 -9.86 7.49 13.89
CA ARG A 49 -9.17 6.93 15.07
C ARG A 49 -9.99 7.15 16.34
N ARG A 50 -10.62 8.32 16.50
CA ARG A 50 -11.48 8.61 17.66
C ARG A 50 -12.75 7.76 17.64
N PHE A 51 -13.39 7.60 16.49
CA PHE A 51 -14.51 6.68 16.28
C PHE A 51 -14.15 5.24 16.69
N LYS A 52 -13.01 4.71 16.24
CA LYS A 52 -12.57 3.35 16.60
C LYS A 52 -12.40 3.14 18.11
N ARG A 53 -12.14 4.21 18.88
CA ARG A 53 -11.97 4.16 20.34
C ARG A 53 -13.27 4.41 21.10
N MET A 54 -14.12 5.30 20.59
CA MET A 54 -15.28 5.83 21.31
C MET A 54 -16.63 5.37 20.76
N GLY A 55 -16.67 4.87 19.52
CA GLY A 55 -17.90 4.47 18.83
C GLY A 55 -18.78 5.64 18.36
N ASP A 56 -18.28 6.88 18.37
CA ASP A 56 -19.05 8.07 18.00
C ASP A 56 -19.33 8.13 16.49
N VAL A 57 -20.58 7.86 16.11
CA VAL A 57 -21.00 7.82 14.70
C VAL A 57 -20.86 9.18 14.01
N GLU A 58 -20.92 10.29 14.75
CA GLU A 58 -20.70 11.63 14.19
C GLU A 58 -19.26 11.80 13.70
N ASP A 59 -18.29 11.21 14.41
CA ASP A 59 -16.90 11.19 13.97
C ASP A 59 -16.72 10.44 12.67
N LEU A 60 -17.37 9.30 12.54
CA LEU A 60 -17.33 8.51 11.32
C LEU A 60 -17.93 9.29 10.13
N GLN A 61 -19.06 9.97 10.35
CA GLN A 61 -19.68 10.83 9.34
C GLN A 61 -18.76 11.98 8.91
N ARG A 62 -18.13 12.64 9.87
CA ARG A 62 -17.19 13.73 9.59
C ARG A 62 -15.93 13.23 8.90
N ALA A 63 -15.41 12.06 9.29
CA ALA A 63 -14.26 11.43 8.64
C ALA A 63 -14.53 11.17 7.15
N ILE A 64 -15.71 10.62 6.83
CA ILE A 64 -16.14 10.39 5.45
C ILE A 64 -16.24 11.71 4.68
N LYS A 65 -16.90 12.72 5.26
CA LYS A 65 -17.04 14.04 4.62
C LYS A 65 -15.68 14.65 4.29
N TYR A 66 -14.75 14.67 5.25
CA TYR A 66 -13.41 15.22 4.99
C TYR A 66 -12.62 14.37 4.00
N GLY A 67 -12.78 13.04 3.99
CA GLY A 67 -12.18 12.19 2.96
C GLY A 67 -12.71 12.48 1.56
N GLN A 68 -14.02 12.75 1.42
CA GLN A 68 -14.63 13.17 0.16
C GLN A 68 -14.11 14.53 -0.29
N ASP A 69 -14.08 15.52 0.62
CA ASP A 69 -13.53 16.86 0.33
C ASP A 69 -12.06 16.78 -0.11
N ALA A 70 -11.25 15.93 0.52
CA ALA A 70 -9.87 15.70 0.12
C ALA A 70 -9.77 15.16 -1.32
N LEU A 71 -10.58 14.16 -1.69
CA LEU A 71 -10.57 13.58 -3.04
C LEU A 71 -11.06 14.54 -4.11
N VAL A 72 -12.04 15.40 -3.81
CA VAL A 72 -12.53 16.44 -4.74
C VAL A 72 -11.44 17.47 -5.02
N ALA A 73 -10.67 17.87 -3.99
CA ALA A 73 -9.58 18.83 -4.12
C ALA A 73 -8.31 18.24 -4.78
N THR A 74 -8.34 16.97 -5.17
CA THR A 74 -7.16 16.23 -5.61
C THR A 74 -7.25 15.82 -7.08
N PRO A 75 -6.20 16.05 -7.89
CA PRO A 75 -6.08 15.48 -9.23
C PRO A 75 -5.99 13.94 -9.26
N HIS A 76 -6.47 13.29 -10.33
CA HIS A 76 -6.53 11.82 -10.43
C HIS A 76 -5.17 11.11 -10.40
N ASP A 77 -4.12 11.83 -10.74
CA ASP A 77 -2.74 11.38 -10.82
C ASP A 77 -1.88 11.91 -9.66
N HIS A 78 -2.48 12.53 -8.64
CA HIS A 78 -1.74 13.01 -7.49
C HIS A 78 -1.12 11.85 -6.70
N PRO A 79 0.15 11.92 -6.28
CA PRO A 79 0.83 10.82 -5.58
C PRO A 79 0.19 10.41 -4.25
N ASN A 80 -0.50 11.33 -3.56
CA ASN A 80 -1.22 11.01 -2.32
C ASN A 80 -2.63 10.44 -2.57
N ARG A 81 -3.08 10.32 -3.83
CA ARG A 81 -4.46 9.94 -4.13
C ARG A 81 -4.79 8.52 -3.67
N ALA A 82 -3.88 7.55 -3.84
CA ALA A 82 -4.12 6.19 -3.37
C ALA A 82 -4.32 6.13 -1.85
N MET A 83 -3.54 6.90 -1.09
CA MET A 83 -3.69 7.02 0.36
C MET A 83 -5.04 7.63 0.74
N TRP A 84 -5.44 8.74 0.10
CA TRP A 84 -6.72 9.40 0.37
C TRP A 84 -7.93 8.51 0.04
N CYS A 85 -7.89 7.81 -1.09
CA CYS A 85 -8.89 6.82 -1.45
C CYS A 85 -8.97 5.67 -0.44
N SER A 86 -7.81 5.17 0.04
CA SER A 86 -7.76 4.08 1.02
C SER A 86 -8.29 4.48 2.39
N ASN A 87 -8.02 5.72 2.81
CA ASN A 87 -8.53 6.27 4.07
C ASN A 87 -10.05 6.47 4.04
N LEU A 88 -10.57 7.01 2.94
CA LEU A 88 -12.02 7.13 2.75
C LEU A 88 -12.69 5.76 2.66
N GLY A 89 -12.12 4.83 1.88
CA GLY A 89 -12.60 3.45 1.78
C GLY A 89 -12.67 2.78 3.15
N SER A 90 -11.65 2.95 3.98
CA SER A 90 -11.62 2.38 5.34
C SER A 90 -12.68 2.98 6.26
N SER A 91 -13.03 4.25 6.05
CA SER A 91 -14.12 4.91 6.77
C SER A 91 -15.49 4.40 6.31
N LEU A 92 -15.65 4.18 5.00
CA LEU A 92 -16.89 3.62 4.44
C LEU A 92 -17.09 2.16 4.83
N GLU A 93 -16.04 1.34 4.87
CA GLU A 93 -16.10 -0.06 5.36
C GLU A 93 -16.71 -0.14 6.76
N LEU A 94 -16.28 0.75 7.67
CA LEU A 94 -16.80 0.82 9.03
C LEU A 94 -18.25 1.31 9.11
N ARG A 95 -18.75 1.97 8.06
CA ARG A 95 -20.13 2.45 7.95
C ARG A 95 -21.05 1.44 7.27
N LEU A 96 -20.55 0.45 6.53
CA LEU A 96 -21.36 -0.57 5.84
C LEU A 96 -22.42 -1.22 6.74
N PRO A 97 -22.15 -1.54 8.02
CA PRO A 97 -23.17 -2.12 8.91
C PRO A 97 -24.32 -1.16 9.28
N VAL A 98 -24.17 0.16 9.03
CA VAL A 98 -25.06 1.23 9.52
C VAL A 98 -25.96 1.82 8.40
N LEU A 99 -25.72 1.50 7.13
CA LEU A 99 -26.43 2.09 5.97
C LEU A 99 -26.86 1.04 4.94
N HIS A 100 -27.61 1.46 3.91
CA HIS A 100 -27.94 0.65 2.72
C HIS A 100 -26.67 -0.06 2.21
N PRO A 101 -26.52 -1.39 2.44
CA PRO A 101 -25.21 -2.03 2.35
C PRO A 101 -24.62 -2.03 0.95
N VAL A 102 -25.47 -1.98 -0.09
CA VAL A 102 -25.06 -2.16 -1.49
C VAL A 102 -24.33 -0.93 -2.05
N ASP A 103 -24.85 0.28 -1.80
CA ASP A 103 -24.26 1.50 -2.38
C ASP A 103 -22.91 1.82 -1.73
N GLY A 104 -22.82 1.72 -0.40
CA GLY A 104 -21.57 1.91 0.32
C GLY A 104 -20.52 0.86 -0.08
N PHE A 105 -20.95 -0.38 -0.34
CA PHE A 105 -20.05 -1.45 -0.75
C PHE A 105 -19.44 -1.18 -2.13
N ASN A 106 -20.27 -0.79 -3.10
CA ASN A 106 -19.80 -0.42 -4.44
C ASN A 106 -18.85 0.78 -4.41
N GLU A 107 -19.11 1.76 -3.54
CA GLU A 107 -18.22 2.90 -3.36
C GLU A 107 -16.87 2.49 -2.75
N CYS A 108 -16.84 1.60 -1.76
CA CYS A 108 -15.60 1.05 -1.20
C CYS A 108 -14.77 0.34 -2.27
N VAL A 109 -15.40 -0.55 -3.05
CA VAL A 109 -14.76 -1.28 -4.14
C VAL A 109 -14.16 -0.32 -5.15
N ARG A 110 -14.90 0.73 -5.54
CA ARG A 110 -14.41 1.75 -6.48
C ARG A 110 -13.20 2.51 -5.92
N LEU A 111 -13.26 2.96 -4.67
CA LEU A 111 -12.17 3.73 -4.06
C LEU A 111 -10.88 2.92 -3.97
N TYR A 112 -10.94 1.67 -3.52
CA TYR A 112 -9.75 0.83 -3.47
C TYR A 112 -9.23 0.45 -4.86
N SER A 113 -10.12 0.29 -5.85
CA SER A 113 -9.73 0.10 -7.24
C SER A 113 -8.99 1.32 -7.81
N ASP A 114 -9.52 2.53 -7.57
CA ASP A 114 -8.90 3.79 -7.98
C ASP A 114 -7.53 3.99 -7.31
N ALA A 115 -7.42 3.63 -6.03
CA ALA A 115 -6.16 3.67 -5.31
C ALA A 115 -5.12 2.70 -5.86
N TRP A 116 -5.51 1.45 -6.11
CA TRP A 116 -4.64 0.43 -6.70
C TRP A 116 -4.10 0.84 -8.08
N ARG A 117 -4.97 1.45 -8.90
CA ARG A 117 -4.69 1.88 -10.28
C ARG A 117 -3.94 3.21 -10.38
N CYS A 118 -3.76 3.96 -9.30
CA CYS A 118 -3.04 5.23 -9.33
C CYS A 118 -1.52 5.00 -9.42
N LEU A 119 -0.99 4.86 -10.65
CA LEU A 119 0.41 4.48 -10.90
C LEU A 119 1.44 5.47 -10.33
N THR A 120 1.07 6.73 -10.20
CA THR A 120 1.91 7.80 -9.63
C THR A 120 1.97 7.75 -8.10
N SER A 121 1.06 7.03 -7.44
CA SER A 121 1.12 6.84 -5.99
C SER A 121 2.25 5.87 -5.64
N PRO A 122 2.91 6.04 -4.47
CA PRO A 122 3.92 5.09 -3.98
C PRO A 122 3.42 3.63 -4.05
N PRO A 123 4.27 2.67 -4.47
CA PRO A 123 3.97 1.24 -4.42
C PRO A 123 3.35 0.78 -3.10
N ARG A 124 3.80 1.30 -1.96
CA ARG A 124 3.24 0.97 -0.64
C ARG A 124 1.73 1.22 -0.57
N ASP A 125 1.29 2.41 -0.96
CA ASP A 125 -0.11 2.83 -0.83
C ASP A 125 -1.00 2.04 -1.79
N ARG A 126 -0.47 1.75 -2.97
CA ARG A 126 -1.13 0.90 -3.97
C ARG A 126 -1.30 -0.53 -3.44
N ILE A 127 -0.23 -1.14 -2.91
CA ILE A 127 -0.28 -2.50 -2.35
C ILE A 127 -1.30 -2.54 -1.20
N HIS A 128 -1.26 -1.57 -0.28
CA HIS A 128 -2.25 -1.49 0.79
C HIS A 128 -3.68 -1.46 0.24
N ALA A 129 -3.95 -0.64 -0.77
CA ALA A 129 -5.25 -0.57 -1.43
C ALA A 129 -5.67 -1.91 -2.07
N ALA A 130 -4.76 -2.62 -2.73
CA ALA A 130 -5.04 -3.94 -3.29
C ALA A 130 -5.45 -4.95 -2.23
N PHE A 131 -4.79 -4.95 -1.08
CA PHE A 131 -5.11 -5.84 0.05
C PHE A 131 -6.42 -5.47 0.77
N LYS A 132 -6.97 -4.28 0.52
CA LYS A 132 -8.34 -3.90 0.91
C LYS A 132 -9.36 -4.21 -0.18
N HIS A 133 -8.99 -4.00 -1.44
CA HIS A 133 -9.85 -4.24 -2.59
C HIS A 133 -10.21 -5.71 -2.78
N ALA A 134 -9.21 -6.59 -2.70
CA ALA A 134 -9.34 -7.99 -3.05
C ALA A 134 -10.32 -8.75 -2.13
N PRO A 135 -10.29 -8.59 -0.80
CA PRO A 135 -11.31 -9.18 0.08
C PRO A 135 -12.75 -8.78 -0.27
N LEU A 136 -13.00 -7.55 -0.72
CA LEU A 136 -14.33 -7.11 -1.16
C LEU A 136 -14.76 -7.81 -2.45
N LEU A 137 -13.86 -7.95 -3.44
CA LEU A 137 -14.15 -8.71 -4.66
C LEU A 137 -14.42 -10.18 -4.34
N TYR A 138 -13.62 -10.76 -3.45
CA TYR A 138 -13.79 -12.12 -2.98
C TYR A 138 -15.16 -12.32 -2.31
N SER A 139 -15.59 -11.42 -1.42
CA SER A 139 -16.92 -11.51 -0.81
C SER A 139 -18.07 -11.33 -1.81
N SER A 140 -17.79 -10.75 -2.98
CA SER A 140 -18.74 -10.63 -4.10
C SER A 140 -18.72 -11.85 -5.04
N GLY A 141 -17.97 -12.91 -4.71
CA GLY A 141 -17.80 -14.10 -5.55
C GLY A 141 -16.84 -13.92 -6.74
N LYS A 142 -16.14 -12.78 -6.83
CA LYS A 142 -15.20 -12.47 -7.92
C LYS A 142 -13.80 -13.00 -7.60
N PHE A 143 -13.70 -14.31 -7.39
CA PHE A 143 -12.48 -14.97 -6.92
C PHE A 143 -11.30 -14.78 -7.88
N GLN A 144 -11.54 -14.91 -9.18
CA GLN A 144 -10.48 -14.77 -10.18
C GLN A 144 -9.92 -13.34 -10.22
N GLU A 145 -10.79 -12.32 -10.27
CA GLU A 145 -10.38 -10.91 -10.25
C GLU A 145 -9.59 -10.59 -8.96
N SER A 146 -10.07 -11.06 -7.81
CA SER A 146 -9.38 -10.91 -6.54
C SER A 146 -7.99 -11.54 -6.55
N SER A 147 -7.85 -12.73 -7.13
CA SER A 147 -6.58 -13.46 -7.17
C SER A 147 -5.52 -12.75 -8.02
N VAL A 148 -5.92 -12.14 -9.14
CA VAL A 148 -5.03 -11.40 -10.04
C VAL A 148 -4.51 -10.14 -9.35
N ILE A 149 -5.39 -9.37 -8.70
CA ILE A 149 -5.00 -8.16 -7.97
C ILE A 149 -4.00 -8.48 -6.86
N LEU A 150 -4.19 -9.58 -6.12
CA LEU A 150 -3.28 -9.98 -5.06
C LEU A 150 -1.93 -10.47 -5.59
N GLU A 151 -1.92 -11.20 -6.70
CA GLU A 151 -0.68 -11.60 -7.36
C GLU A 151 0.13 -10.36 -7.80
N ASP A 152 -0.51 -9.41 -8.48
CA ASP A 152 0.14 -8.18 -8.92
C ASP A 152 0.64 -7.35 -7.74
N ALA A 153 -0.15 -7.27 -6.65
CA ALA A 153 0.25 -6.56 -5.44
C ALA A 153 1.47 -7.20 -4.76
N VAL A 154 1.53 -8.54 -4.67
CA VAL A 154 2.69 -9.24 -4.11
C VAL A 154 3.93 -9.08 -5.02
N ASN A 155 3.75 -9.10 -6.34
CA ASN A 155 4.83 -8.84 -7.30
C ASN A 155 5.35 -7.39 -7.24
N LEU A 156 4.55 -6.45 -6.72
CA LEU A 156 4.96 -5.05 -6.55
C LEU A 156 5.77 -4.83 -5.27
N ILE A 157 5.65 -5.68 -4.24
CA ILE A 157 6.35 -5.57 -2.94
C ILE A 157 7.88 -5.38 -3.08
N PRO A 158 8.59 -6.12 -3.94
CA PRO A 158 10.03 -5.94 -4.12
C PRO A 158 10.43 -4.53 -4.60
N SER A 159 9.54 -3.81 -5.30
CA SER A 159 9.80 -2.46 -5.79
C SER A 159 9.79 -1.39 -4.69
N MET A 160 9.14 -1.63 -3.54
CA MET A 160 9.02 -0.65 -2.47
C MET A 160 10.38 -0.23 -1.90
N ASN A 161 10.55 1.06 -1.61
CA ASN A 161 11.69 1.59 -0.89
C ASN A 161 11.30 2.05 0.53
N LEU A 162 11.64 1.24 1.53
CA LEU A 162 11.32 1.54 2.92
C LEU A 162 12.29 2.55 3.57
N ARG A 163 13.31 3.04 2.86
CA ARG A 163 14.38 3.88 3.42
C ARG A 163 13.89 5.19 4.05
N PHE A 164 12.80 5.76 3.54
CA PHE A 164 12.26 7.03 4.02
C PHE A 164 11.43 6.92 5.29
N LEU A 165 11.21 5.69 5.77
CA LEU A 165 10.38 5.42 6.94
C LEU A 165 11.21 5.35 8.22
N LYS A 166 10.58 5.74 9.33
CA LYS A 166 11.16 5.51 10.66
C LYS A 166 11.27 4.01 10.91
N ARG A 167 12.21 3.59 11.76
CA ARG A 167 12.41 2.16 12.08
C ARG A 167 11.13 1.48 12.57
N ASP A 168 10.34 2.14 13.41
CA ASP A 168 9.09 1.57 13.92
C ASP A 168 8.06 1.37 12.80
N ASP A 169 7.97 2.32 11.86
CA ASP A 169 7.11 2.20 10.67
C ASP A 169 7.60 1.09 9.72
N GLN A 170 8.92 0.93 9.56
CA GLN A 170 9.48 -0.17 8.79
C GLN A 170 9.12 -1.52 9.42
N GLN A 171 9.27 -1.66 10.74
CA GLN A 171 8.93 -2.88 11.46
C GLN A 171 7.43 -3.20 11.36
N HIS A 172 6.57 -2.19 11.44
CA HIS A 172 5.14 -2.34 11.26
C HIS A 172 4.80 -2.87 9.86
N ILE A 173 5.37 -2.28 8.80
CA ILE A 173 5.15 -2.72 7.43
C ILE A 173 5.66 -4.14 7.20
N LEU A 174 6.84 -4.48 7.72
CA LEU A 174 7.36 -5.84 7.61
C LEU A 174 6.41 -6.88 8.22
N SER A 175 5.74 -6.52 9.32
CA SER A 175 4.70 -7.34 9.92
C SER A 175 3.44 -7.44 9.04
N GLU A 176 3.06 -6.40 8.30
CA GLU A 176 1.94 -6.45 7.37
C GLU A 176 2.26 -7.31 6.14
N LEU A 177 3.47 -7.16 5.57
CA LEU A 177 3.93 -7.92 4.40
C LEU A 177 3.84 -9.44 4.60
N SER A 178 4.14 -9.93 5.81
CA SER A 178 4.01 -11.37 6.09
C SER A 178 2.57 -11.85 6.00
N GLY A 179 1.62 -11.03 6.48
CA GLY A 179 0.19 -11.34 6.39
C GLY A 179 -0.36 -11.26 4.96
N TRP A 180 0.21 -10.37 4.14
CA TRP A 180 -0.19 -10.14 2.76
C TRP A 180 0.10 -11.33 1.85
N ALA A 181 1.32 -11.87 1.85
CA ALA A 181 1.65 -13.05 1.02
C ALA A 181 0.80 -14.28 1.39
N VAL A 182 0.56 -14.46 2.69
CA VAL A 182 -0.28 -15.53 3.26
C VAL A 182 -1.74 -15.39 2.80
N THR A 183 -2.29 -14.18 2.85
CA THR A 183 -3.64 -13.88 2.37
C THR A 183 -3.77 -14.12 0.86
N ALA A 184 -2.82 -13.62 0.07
CA ALA A 184 -2.77 -13.82 -1.38
C ALA A 184 -2.77 -15.30 -1.76
N SER A 185 -1.92 -16.10 -1.10
CA SER A 185 -1.85 -17.55 -1.29
C SER A 185 -3.20 -18.25 -1.08
N SER A 186 -3.92 -17.94 0.01
CA SER A 186 -5.21 -18.57 0.30
C SER A 186 -6.25 -18.25 -0.77
N MET A 187 -6.35 -16.98 -1.16
CA MET A 187 -7.35 -16.50 -2.12
C MET A 187 -7.06 -16.96 -3.55
N ILE A 188 -5.79 -17.14 -3.92
CA ILE A 188 -5.37 -17.75 -5.19
C ILE A 188 -5.82 -19.22 -5.27
N LEU A 189 -5.57 -20.01 -4.22
CA LEU A 189 -6.00 -21.41 -4.21
C LEU A 189 -7.52 -21.54 -4.29
N GLN A 190 -8.26 -20.67 -3.62
CA GLN A 190 -9.73 -20.65 -3.68
C GLN A 190 -10.29 -20.19 -5.02
N ALA A 191 -9.54 -19.39 -5.78
CA ALA A 191 -9.85 -19.09 -7.16
C ALA A 191 -9.64 -20.30 -8.10
N GLY A 192 -9.22 -21.47 -7.58
CA GLY A 192 -8.99 -22.68 -8.35
C GLY A 192 -7.64 -22.70 -9.07
N ARG A 193 -6.71 -21.82 -8.69
CA ARG A 193 -5.37 -21.78 -9.26
C ARG A 193 -4.46 -22.84 -8.69
N GLU A 194 -3.35 -23.10 -9.37
CA GLU A 194 -2.46 -24.20 -9.04
C GLU A 194 -1.61 -23.92 -7.79
N ALA A 195 -1.12 -25.00 -7.16
CA ALA A 195 -0.25 -24.89 -5.98
C ALA A 195 1.01 -24.03 -6.23
N TYR A 196 1.54 -24.06 -7.46
CA TYR A 196 2.66 -23.21 -7.87
C TYR A 196 2.33 -21.71 -7.76
N ASP A 197 1.14 -21.29 -8.18
CA ASP A 197 0.72 -19.88 -8.13
C ASP A 197 0.69 -19.35 -6.71
N SER A 198 0.30 -20.20 -5.75
CA SER A 198 0.35 -19.89 -4.33
C SER A 198 1.78 -19.88 -3.79
N LEU A 199 2.55 -20.94 -4.07
CA LEU A 199 3.89 -21.11 -3.51
C LEU A 199 4.85 -20.01 -3.97
N LYS A 200 4.80 -19.62 -5.24
CA LYS A 200 5.70 -18.60 -5.80
C LYS A 200 5.54 -17.24 -5.09
N LEU A 201 4.32 -16.89 -4.65
CA LEU A 201 4.06 -15.65 -3.91
C LEU A 201 4.51 -15.71 -2.46
N LEU A 202 4.35 -16.87 -1.80
CA LEU A 202 4.87 -17.09 -0.46
C LEU A 202 6.39 -16.96 -0.43
N GLU A 203 7.05 -17.55 -1.43
CA GLU A 203 8.50 -17.48 -1.58
C GLU A 203 9.00 -16.07 -1.88
N LEU A 204 8.31 -15.33 -2.76
CA LEU A 204 8.64 -13.92 -3.05
C LEU A 204 8.46 -13.03 -1.82
N GLY A 205 7.34 -13.18 -1.10
CA GLY A 205 7.07 -12.45 0.13
C GLY A 205 8.15 -12.72 1.18
N ARG A 206 8.46 -14.00 1.42
CA ARG A 206 9.52 -14.41 2.38
C ARG A 206 10.88 -13.84 1.99
N GLY A 207 11.28 -13.99 0.73
CA GLY A 207 12.57 -13.48 0.23
C GLY A 207 12.67 -11.96 0.37
N THR A 208 11.59 -11.24 0.08
CA THR A 208 11.57 -9.78 0.20
C THR A 208 11.65 -9.30 1.65
N ILE A 209 10.89 -9.92 2.56
CA ILE A 209 10.94 -9.61 4.00
C ILE A 209 12.34 -9.87 4.57
N MET A 210 12.94 -11.02 4.23
CA MET A 210 14.29 -11.37 4.64
C MET A 210 15.31 -10.35 4.12
N GLY A 211 15.17 -9.94 2.85
CA GLY A 211 16.02 -8.92 2.23
C GLY A 211 15.91 -7.55 2.91
N PHE A 212 14.72 -7.16 3.38
CA PHE A 212 14.55 -5.93 4.16
C PHE A 212 15.10 -6.04 5.58
N ALA A 213 14.93 -7.19 6.24
CA ALA A 213 15.32 -7.39 7.64
C ALA A 213 16.85 -7.46 7.83
N ILE A 214 17.58 -8.00 6.86
CA ILE A 214 19.03 -8.25 6.97
C ILE A 214 19.84 -7.19 6.20
N ASP A 215 19.20 -6.21 5.56
CA ASP A 215 19.83 -5.26 4.63
C ASP A 215 20.67 -5.98 3.54
N SER A 216 20.27 -7.22 3.21
CA SER A 216 21.01 -8.15 2.35
C SER A 216 20.18 -8.57 1.15
N ARG A 217 19.63 -7.60 0.42
CA ARG A 217 19.02 -7.92 -0.88
C ARG A 217 20.11 -8.34 -1.87
N SER A 218 20.43 -9.63 -1.89
CA SER A 218 21.46 -10.24 -2.74
C SER A 218 21.34 -9.76 -4.17
N ASP A 219 20.11 -9.77 -4.72
CA ASP A 219 19.85 -9.37 -6.10
C ASP A 219 20.24 -7.92 -6.38
N LEU A 220 20.01 -7.01 -5.41
CA LEU A 220 20.42 -5.61 -5.51
C LEU A 220 21.93 -5.45 -5.36
N SER A 221 22.54 -6.22 -4.47
CA SER A 221 23.99 -6.21 -4.25
C SER A 221 24.74 -6.76 -5.46
N ASP A 222 24.24 -7.84 -6.07
CA ASP A 222 24.77 -8.44 -7.29
C ASP A 222 24.58 -7.49 -8.48
N LEU A 223 23.38 -6.90 -8.66
CA LEU A 223 23.15 -5.91 -9.72
C LEU A 223 24.10 -4.71 -9.57
N LYS A 224 24.33 -4.24 -8.35
CA LYS A 224 25.26 -3.14 -8.07
C LYS A 224 26.72 -3.51 -8.41
N ARG A 225 27.11 -4.77 -8.18
CA ARG A 225 28.46 -5.28 -8.48
C ARG A 225 28.67 -5.44 -9.99
N ASP A 226 27.72 -6.09 -10.66
CA ASP A 226 27.89 -6.56 -12.04
C ASP A 226 27.41 -5.51 -13.08
N HIS A 227 26.40 -4.71 -12.73
CA HIS A 227 25.70 -3.77 -13.61
C HIS A 227 25.40 -2.43 -12.91
N ARG A 228 26.46 -1.77 -12.45
CA ARG A 228 26.37 -0.57 -11.59
C ARG A 228 25.50 0.55 -12.16
N SER A 229 25.58 0.83 -13.46
CA SER A 229 24.78 1.90 -14.08
C SER A 229 23.28 1.58 -14.06
N GLN A 230 22.90 0.33 -14.32
CA GLN A 230 21.50 -0.11 -14.23
C GLN A 230 21.02 -0.06 -12.77
N PHE A 231 21.85 -0.47 -11.81
CA PHE A 231 21.54 -0.33 -10.39
C PHE A 231 21.30 1.14 -10.00
N ASP A 232 22.18 2.06 -10.41
CA ASP A 232 22.07 3.48 -10.05
C ASP A 232 20.80 4.12 -10.63
N ILE A 233 20.44 3.79 -11.88
CA ILE A 233 19.18 4.23 -12.51
C ILE A 233 17.98 3.67 -11.75
N PHE A 234 17.95 2.35 -11.55
CA PHE A 234 16.88 1.65 -10.86
C PHE A 234 16.66 2.19 -9.43
N HIS A 235 17.75 2.36 -8.68
CA HIS A 235 17.72 2.86 -7.31
C HIS A 235 17.23 4.30 -7.25
N ARG A 236 17.73 5.17 -8.13
CA ARG A 236 17.28 6.57 -8.23
C ARG A 236 15.78 6.67 -8.52
N LEU A 237 15.29 5.92 -9.50
CA LEU A 237 13.86 5.95 -9.88
C LEU A 237 12.96 5.49 -8.74
N ARG A 238 13.33 4.43 -8.01
CA ARG A 238 12.58 4.00 -6.82
C ARG A 238 12.55 5.06 -5.73
N VAL A 239 13.69 5.68 -5.44
CA VAL A 239 13.78 6.79 -4.49
C VAL A 239 12.83 7.92 -4.92
N GLU A 240 12.80 8.28 -6.19
CA GLU A 240 11.96 9.34 -6.73
C GLU A 240 10.46 9.02 -6.67
N ILE A 241 10.07 7.78 -6.99
CA ILE A 241 8.68 7.28 -6.94
C ILE A 241 8.18 7.05 -5.52
N ASP A 242 9.06 6.79 -4.55
CA ASP A 242 8.66 6.64 -3.14
C ASP A 242 8.81 7.94 -2.34
N SER A 243 9.46 8.96 -2.90
CA SER A 243 9.63 10.25 -2.20
C SER A 243 8.27 10.91 -1.97
N PRO A 244 8.03 11.47 -0.77
CA PRO A 244 6.86 12.31 -0.56
C PRO A 244 6.96 13.54 -1.47
N VAL A 245 5.82 14.01 -1.97
CA VAL A 245 5.76 15.32 -2.59
C VAL A 245 5.79 16.33 -1.44
N ASP A 246 6.97 16.92 -1.15
CA ASP A 246 7.07 17.96 -0.12
C ASP A 246 6.16 19.13 -0.48
N GLU A 247 5.20 19.44 0.38
CA GLU A 247 4.06 20.27 0.01
C GLU A 247 4.36 21.78 0.08
N ILE A 248 5.58 22.19 0.44
CA ILE A 248 5.98 23.61 0.52
C ILE A 248 6.15 24.26 -0.88
N TYR A 249 6.00 23.50 -1.98
CA TYR A 249 6.20 24.00 -3.34
C TYR A 249 4.96 24.71 -3.92
N LEU A 250 5.22 25.83 -4.62
CA LEU A 250 4.26 26.55 -5.47
C LEU A 250 3.53 25.58 -6.43
N VAL A 251 2.26 25.88 -6.73
CA VAL A 251 1.38 25.07 -7.62
C VAL A 251 2.07 24.65 -8.93
N SER A 252 2.80 25.57 -9.57
CA SER A 252 3.52 25.31 -10.82
C SER A 252 4.64 24.27 -10.70
N LYS A 253 5.28 24.14 -9.53
CA LYS A 253 6.27 23.10 -9.26
C LYS A 253 5.62 21.75 -8.97
N ARG A 254 4.40 21.72 -8.42
CA ARG A 254 3.67 20.47 -8.14
C ARG A 254 3.28 19.74 -9.42
N GLU A 255 2.73 20.45 -10.41
CA GLU A 255 2.40 19.85 -11.72
C GLU A 255 3.62 19.27 -12.43
N SER A 256 4.76 19.97 -12.33
CA SER A 256 6.04 19.49 -12.84
C SER A 256 6.53 18.24 -12.10
N LEU A 257 6.38 18.17 -10.77
CA LEU A 257 6.73 16.98 -9.98
C LEU A 257 5.83 15.78 -10.30
N ILE A 258 4.53 15.98 -10.47
CA ILE A 258 3.59 14.91 -10.85
C ILE A 258 3.94 14.37 -12.24
N SER A 259 4.18 15.26 -13.20
CA SER A 259 4.60 14.89 -14.56
C SER A 259 5.91 14.11 -14.54
N ARG A 260 6.91 14.60 -13.79
CA ARG A 260 8.19 13.93 -13.63
C ARG A 260 8.06 12.54 -12.98
N ARG A 261 7.16 12.39 -12.01
CA ARG A 261 6.91 11.09 -11.38
C ARG A 261 6.27 10.08 -12.34
N LYS A 262 5.38 10.52 -13.24
CA LYS A 262 4.86 9.65 -14.32
C LYS A 262 5.99 9.15 -15.21
N GLU A 263 6.87 10.05 -15.64
CA GLU A 263 8.04 9.68 -16.43
C GLU A 263 8.94 8.71 -15.67
N ALA A 264 9.15 8.93 -14.37
CA ALA A 264 9.94 8.04 -13.54
C ALA A 264 9.34 6.62 -13.45
N VAL A 265 8.02 6.49 -13.37
CA VAL A 265 7.32 5.19 -13.41
C VAL A 265 7.56 4.49 -14.75
N ASP A 266 7.36 5.19 -15.87
CA ASP A 266 7.60 4.64 -17.21
C ASP A 266 9.07 4.25 -17.43
N GLU A 267 10.01 5.07 -16.94
CA GLU A 267 11.45 4.78 -16.97
C GLU A 267 11.80 3.55 -16.11
N LEU A 268 11.15 3.39 -14.95
CA LEU A 268 11.39 2.26 -14.07
C LEU A 268 10.95 0.95 -14.73
N GLU A 269 9.77 0.93 -15.37
CA GLU A 269 9.29 -0.24 -16.11
C GLU A 269 10.24 -0.63 -17.24
N LYS A 270 10.69 0.34 -18.05
CA LYS A 270 11.69 0.11 -19.11
C LYS A 270 13.02 -0.39 -18.54
N THR A 271 13.44 0.16 -17.41
CA THR A 271 14.68 -0.25 -16.72
C THR A 271 14.58 -1.70 -16.22
N LEU A 272 13.44 -2.10 -15.66
CA LEU A 272 13.20 -3.49 -15.23
C LEU A 272 13.24 -4.47 -16.41
N VAL A 273 12.56 -4.14 -17.52
CA VAL A 273 12.61 -4.95 -18.75
C VAL A 273 14.05 -5.11 -19.25
N PHE A 274 14.83 -4.04 -19.23
CA PHE A 274 16.25 -4.11 -19.60
C PHE A 274 17.04 -4.99 -18.63
N ILE A 275 16.87 -4.84 -17.31
CA ILE A 275 17.54 -5.69 -16.32
C ILE A 275 17.20 -7.17 -16.54
N HIS A 276 15.93 -7.51 -16.81
CA HIS A 276 15.50 -8.89 -17.09
C HIS A 276 16.14 -9.50 -18.35
N SER A 277 16.62 -8.67 -19.28
CA SER A 277 17.35 -9.14 -20.47
C SER A 277 18.84 -9.40 -20.23
N LEU A 278 19.39 -9.00 -19.07
CA LEU A 278 20.78 -9.22 -18.73
C LEU A 278 21.03 -10.69 -18.34
N PRO A 279 22.17 -11.29 -18.72
CA PRO A 279 22.50 -12.67 -18.34
C PRO A 279 22.49 -12.87 -16.82
N GLY A 280 21.67 -13.80 -16.33
CA GLY A 280 21.55 -14.10 -14.89
C GLY A 280 20.53 -13.24 -14.13
N TYR A 281 19.88 -12.25 -14.78
CA TYR A 281 18.94 -11.33 -14.16
C TYR A 281 17.49 -11.50 -14.64
N SER A 282 17.18 -12.55 -15.40
CA SER A 282 15.81 -12.81 -15.87
C SER A 282 14.78 -13.00 -14.75
N GLY A 283 15.21 -13.39 -13.56
CA GLY A 283 14.38 -13.51 -12.35
C GLY A 283 14.49 -12.32 -11.38
N PHE A 284 15.17 -11.22 -11.75
CA PHE A 284 15.42 -10.10 -10.85
C PHE A 284 14.12 -9.51 -10.30
N LEU A 285 13.93 -9.58 -8.97
CA LEU A 285 12.72 -9.16 -8.26
C LEU A 285 11.42 -9.87 -8.69
N LEU A 286 11.52 -11.01 -9.35
CA LEU A 286 10.39 -11.85 -9.74
C LEU A 286 10.28 -13.06 -8.81
N PRO A 287 9.08 -13.65 -8.68
CA PRO A 287 8.94 -14.89 -7.94
C PRO A 287 9.75 -16.02 -8.60
N PRO A 288 10.23 -17.02 -7.82
CA PRO A 288 11.01 -18.12 -8.35
C PRO A 288 10.21 -18.94 -9.36
N SER A 289 10.87 -19.36 -10.44
CA SER A 289 10.26 -20.19 -11.48
C SER A 289 9.90 -21.59 -10.95
N PRO A 290 9.01 -22.34 -11.65
CA PRO A 290 8.68 -23.71 -11.26
C PRO A 290 9.92 -24.61 -11.20
N ASP A 291 10.87 -24.42 -12.12
CA ASP A 291 12.09 -25.21 -12.19
C ASP A 291 12.99 -24.96 -10.97
N ILE A 292 13.12 -23.70 -10.53
CA ILE A 292 13.87 -23.35 -9.32
C ILE A 292 13.22 -24.01 -8.09
N LEU A 293 11.90 -23.94 -7.96
CA LEU A 293 11.19 -24.55 -6.82
C LEU A 293 11.28 -26.08 -6.83
N ARG A 294 11.19 -26.72 -7.99
CA ARG A 294 11.39 -28.18 -8.12
C ARG A 294 12.81 -28.59 -7.77
N LYS A 295 13.80 -27.79 -8.16
CA LYS A 295 15.20 -27.99 -7.79
C LYS A 295 15.40 -27.91 -6.27
N MET A 296 14.71 -26.99 -5.60
CA MET A 296 14.73 -26.90 -4.13
C MET A 296 14.13 -28.15 -3.45
N SER A 297 13.24 -28.88 -4.12
CA SER A 297 12.65 -30.13 -3.63
C SER A 297 13.45 -31.40 -3.96
N GLU A 298 14.68 -31.28 -4.47
CA GLU A 298 15.54 -32.45 -4.78
C GLU A 298 15.74 -33.38 -3.58
N ASN A 299 15.76 -32.83 -2.36
CA ASN A 299 15.98 -33.59 -1.12
C ASN A 299 14.69 -34.00 -0.39
N GLY A 300 13.52 -33.77 -0.99
CA GLY A 300 12.23 -34.13 -0.40
C GLY A 300 11.11 -33.12 -0.72
N PRO A 301 9.85 -33.49 -0.44
CA PRO A 301 8.70 -32.64 -0.74
C PRO A 301 8.72 -31.35 0.08
N ILE A 302 8.40 -30.23 -0.56
CA ILE A 302 8.15 -28.95 0.11
C ILE A 302 6.69 -28.92 0.54
N VAL A 303 6.44 -28.83 1.84
CA VAL A 303 5.10 -28.72 2.42
C VAL A 303 4.98 -27.37 3.12
N VAL A 304 4.00 -26.56 2.72
CA VAL A 304 3.71 -25.27 3.34
C VAL A 304 2.30 -25.30 3.92
N LEU A 305 2.19 -25.02 5.22
CA LEU A 305 0.91 -24.89 5.90
C LEU A 305 0.55 -23.40 5.97
N ASN A 306 -0.49 -23.03 5.23
CA ASN A 306 -0.98 -21.65 5.20
C ASN A 306 -2.27 -21.53 6.02
N SER A 307 -2.32 -20.61 6.98
CA SER A 307 -3.46 -20.44 7.89
C SER A 307 -4.03 -19.03 7.77
N THR A 308 -5.24 -18.91 7.22
CA THR A 308 -5.97 -17.64 7.13
C THR A 308 -7.46 -17.84 7.45
N HIS A 309 -8.19 -16.73 7.56
CA HIS A 309 -9.65 -16.74 7.68
C HIS A 309 -10.37 -17.02 6.36
N PHE A 310 -9.67 -16.98 5.23
CA PHE A 310 -10.21 -17.32 3.92
C PHE A 310 -10.16 -18.85 3.78
N ARG A 311 -11.30 -19.49 3.48
CA ARG A 311 -11.40 -20.95 3.27
C ARG A 311 -12.00 -21.30 1.92
#